data_AF-A0A3P6AXP5-F1
#
_entry.id   AF-A0A3P6AXP5-F1
#
_cell.length_a   1.000
_cell.length_b   1.000
_cell.length_c   1.000
_cell.angle_alpha   90.00
_cell.angle_beta   90.00
_cell.angle_gamma   90.00
#
_symmetry.space_group_name_H-M   'P 1'
#
loop_
_entity.id
_entity.type
_entity.pdbx_description
1 polymer ?
#
loop_
_entity_poly.entity_id
_entity_poly.type
_entity_poly.pdbx_seq_one_letter_code
_entity_poly.pdbx_strand_id
1 'polypeptide(L)' 'MAEALAIRFSLRVAASLEIQHLRVCSDCQTLIRAINNRAMVSEIFGVVADINHLSSLFISISFAFIP' A
#
# COMPACT_ATOMS: atom_id res chain seq x y z
N MET A 1 -2.59 -11.40 3.65
CA MET A 1 -1.11 -11.38 3.49
C MET A 1 -0.68 -11.23 2.03
N ALA A 2 -1.12 -12.11 1.10
CA ALA A 2 -0.71 -12.07 -0.31
C ALA A 2 -0.94 -10.70 -0.98
N GLU A 3 -2.13 -10.11 -0.82
CA GLU A 3 -2.42 -8.79 -1.39
C GLU A 3 -1.55 -7.67 -0.80
N ALA A 4 -1.25 -7.71 0.50
CA ALA A 4 -0.36 -6.73 1.12
C ALA A 4 1.05 -6.82 0.53
N LEU A 5 1.53 -8.04 0.27
CA LEU A 5 2.81 -8.25 -0.41
C LEU A 5 2.78 -7.78 -1.87
N ALA A 6 1.65 -7.98 -2.56
CA ALA A 6 1.46 -7.49 -3.93
C ALA A 6 1.51 -5.95 -4.00
N ILE A 7 0.83 -5.25 -3.07
CA ILE A 7 0.90 -3.79 -2.96
C ILE A 7 2.34 -3.35 -2.64
N ARG A 8 3.00 -3.97 -1.67
CA ARG A 8 4.39 -3.65 -1.34
C ARG A 8 5.33 -3.82 -2.55
N PHE A 9 5.13 -4.88 -3.34
CA PHE A 9 5.91 -5.11 -4.57
C PHE A 9 5.62 -4.04 -5.63
N SER A 10 4.35 -3.71 -5.87
CA SER A 10 3.97 -2.70 -6.86
C SER A 10 4.52 -1.31 -6.52
N LEU A 11 4.56 -0.95 -5.22
CA LEU A 11 5.21 0.28 -4.77
C LEU A 11 6.72 0.29 -5.04
N ARG A 12 7.42 -0.82 -4.79
CA ARG A 12 8.86 -0.90 -5.09
C ARG A 12 9.14 -0.77 -6.58
N VAL A 13 8.33 -1.41 -7.42
CA VAL A 13 8.46 -1.32 -8.87
C VAL A 13 8.14 0.11 -9.34
N ALA A 14 7.05 0.71 -8.87
CA ALA A 14 6.67 2.07 -9.25
C ALA A 14 7.73 3.10 -8.83
N ALA A 15 8.33 2.93 -7.64
CA ALA A 15 9.44 3.76 -7.20
C ALA A 15 10.68 3.58 -8.08
N SER A 16 11.01 2.35 -8.51
CA SER A 16 12.13 2.10 -9.42
C SER A 16 11.91 2.66 -10.83
N LEU A 17 10.65 2.89 -11.20
CA LEU A 17 10.25 3.51 -12.46
C LEU A 17 10.10 5.04 -12.33
N GLU A 18 10.46 5.62 -11.19
CA GLU A 18 10.34 7.06 -10.88
C GLU A 18 8.91 7.61 -11.06
N ILE A 19 7.90 6.77 -10.88
CA ILE A 19 6.50 7.21 -10.91
C ILE A 19 6.25 8.08 -9.69
N GLN A 20 5.80 9.32 -9.92
CA GLN A 20 5.58 10.30 -8.84
C GLN A 20 4.16 10.29 -8.28
N HIS A 21 3.19 9.86 -9.10
CA HIS A 21 1.76 9.84 -8.77
C HIS A 21 1.21 8.43 -8.93
N LEU A 22 0.70 7.86 -7.85
CA LEU A 22 0.23 6.48 -7.85
C LEU A 22 -1.17 6.33 -7.24
N ARG A 23 -1.99 5.48 -7.86
CA ARG A 23 -3.24 5.02 -7.28
C ARG A 23 -3.21 3.50 -7.20
N VAL A 24 -3.30 2.98 -5.99
CA VAL A 24 -3.32 1.54 -5.72
C VAL A 24 -4.76 1.13 -5.43
N CYS A 25 -5.26 0.16 -6.19
CA CYS A 25 -6.60 -0.40 -6.02
C CYS A 25 -6.49 -1.87 -5.58
N SER A 26 -7.30 -2.28 -4.59
CA SER A 26 -7.40 -3.68 -4.15
C SER A 26 -8.84 -4.00 -3.74
N ASP A 27 -9.22 -5.26 -3.90
CA ASP A 27 -10.49 -5.86 -3.51
C ASP A 27 -10.52 -6.35 -2.06
N CYS A 28 -9.42 -6.21 -1.31
CA CYS A 28 -9.41 -6.43 0.14
C CYS A 28 -9.72 -5.15 0.90
N GLN A 29 -10.99 -4.98 1.26
CA GLN A 29 -11.44 -3.86 2.09
C GLN A 29 -10.68 -3.77 3.42
N THR A 30 -10.37 -4.89 4.06
CA THR A 30 -9.63 -4.94 5.33
C THR A 30 -8.22 -4.38 5.18
N LEU A 31 -7.53 -4.70 4.08
CA LEU A 31 -6.18 -4.22 3.79
C LEU A 31 -6.18 -2.71 3.50
N ILE A 32 -7.07 -2.26 2.62
CA ILE A 32 -7.20 -0.82 2.30
C ILE A 32 -7.52 -0.01 3.55
N ARG A 33 -8.40 -0.51 4.43
CA ARG A 33 -8.67 0.11 5.73
C ARG A 33 -7.45 0.12 6.65
N ALA A 34 -6.68 -0.97 6.71
CA ALA A 34 -5.49 -1.04 7.53
C ALA A 34 -4.41 -0.03 7.08
N ILE A 35 -4.22 0.13 5.76
CA ILE A 35 -3.30 1.10 5.17
C ILE A 35 -3.77 2.54 5.47
N ASN A 36 -5.04 2.85 5.17
CA ASN A 36 -5.57 4.21 5.31
C ASN A 36 -5.69 4.67 6.79
N ASN A 37 -6.15 3.78 7.69
CA ASN A 37 -6.35 4.14 9.10
C ASN A 37 -5.12 3.90 9.97
N ARG A 38 -3.99 3.44 9.40
CA ARG A 38 -2.82 2.95 10.16
C ARG A 38 -3.22 2.00 11.29
N ALA A 39 -4.27 1.20 11.05
CA ALA A 39 -4.82 0.34 12.07
C ALA A 39 -3.81 -0.75 12.41
N MET A 40 -3.51 -0.94 13.70
CA MET A 40 -2.64 -2.01 14.17
C MET A 40 -3.33 -3.36 14.01
N VAL A 41 -3.32 -3.91 12.80
CA VAL A 41 -3.64 -5.31 12.56
C VAL A 41 -2.33 -6.09 12.74
N SER A 42 -2.16 -6.72 13.90
CA SER A 42 -0.87 -7.29 14.34
C SER A 42 -0.23 -8.26 13.34
N GLU A 43 -1.04 -8.99 12.55
CA GLU A 43 -0.56 -9.96 11.56
C GLU A 43 0.03 -9.33 10.29
N ILE A 44 -0.40 -8.13 9.89
CA ILE A 44 0.07 -7.45 8.67
C ILE A 44 0.83 -6.16 8.98
N PHE A 45 1.02 -5.83 10.25
CA PHE A 45 1.63 -4.58 10.70
C PHE A 45 2.98 -4.30 10.03
N GLY A 46 3.85 -5.31 9.94
CA GLY A 46 5.15 -5.15 9.28
C GLY A 46 5.03 -4.76 7.80
N VAL A 47 4.15 -5.42 7.04
CA VAL A 47 3.96 -5.12 5.61
C VAL A 47 3.26 -3.78 5.41
N VAL A 48 2.30 -3.43 6.27
CA VAL A 48 1.62 -2.11 6.22
C VAL A 48 2.60 -0.99 6.58
N ALA A 49 3.51 -1.21 7.54
CA ALA A 49 4.58 -0.26 7.85
C ALA A 49 5.52 -0.06 6.65
N ASP A 50 5.94 -1.14 5.99
CA ASP A 50 6.72 -1.07 4.74
C ASP A 50 5.97 -0.30 3.65
N ILE A 51 4.68 -0.57 3.44
CA ILE A 51 3.83 0.13 2.47
C ILE A 51 3.79 1.63 2.77
N ASN A 52 3.60 2.01 4.04
CA ASN A 52 3.59 3.41 4.46
C ASN A 52 4.95 4.09 4.27
N HIS A 53 6.05 3.36 4.51
CA HIS A 53 7.39 3.88 4.24
C HIS A 53 7.63 4.07 2.75
N LEU A 54 7.28 3.09 1.90
CA LEU A 54 7.40 3.22 0.45
C LEU A 54 6.49 4.33 -0.11
N SER A 55 5.32 4.52 0.50
CA SER A 55 4.37 5.58 0.11
C SER A 55 4.97 6.98 0.23
N SER A 56 5.94 7.21 1.13
CA SER A 56 6.59 8.51 1.29
C SER A 56 7.57 8.85 0.16
N LEU A 57 7.91 7.88 -0.69
CA LEU A 57 8.75 8.08 -1.89
C LEU A 57 7.97 8.73 -3.05
N PHE A 58 6.64 8.79 -2.95
CA PHE A 58 5.76 9.33 -3.99
C PHE A 58 5.32 10.76 -3.63
N ILE A 59 5.16 11.62 -4.64
CA ILE A 59 4.59 12.96 -4.46
C ILE A 59 3.12 12.87 -4.10
N SER A 60 2.41 11.94 -4.73
CA SER A 60 0.99 11.69 -4.43
C SER A 60 0.69 10.21 -4.54
N ILE A 61 0.07 9.66 -3.50
CA ILE A 61 -0.37 8.28 -3.48
C ILE A 61 -1.75 8.15 -2.81
N SER A 62 -2.58 7.28 -3.36
CA SER A 62 -3.89 6.96 -2.78
C SER A 62 -4.19 5.46 -2.85
N PHE A 63 -4.91 4.97 -1.85
CA PHE A 63 -5.33 3.57 -1.72
C PHE A 63 -6.84 3.48 -1.76
N ALA A 64 -7.38 2.78 -2.76
CA ALA A 64 -8.81 2.64 -2.98
C ALA A 64 -9.25 1.17 -2.94
N PHE A 65 -10.39 0.92 -2.29
CA PHE A 65 -11.06 -0.35 -2.38
C PHE A 65 -11.92 -0.38 -3.65
N ILE A 66 -11.85 -1.48 -4.41
CA ILE A 66 -12.69 -1.73 -5.58
C ILE A 66 -13.42 -3.08 -5.42
N PRO A 67 -14.73 -3.19 -5.71
CA PRO A 67 -15.48 -4.45 -5.61
C PRO A 67 -15.09 -5.49 -6.67
#